data_AF-A0A150NJY8-F1
#
_entry.id   AF-A0A150NJY8-F1
#
_cell.length_a   1.000
_cell.length_b   1.000
_cell.length_c   1.000
_cell.angle_alpha   90.00
_cell.angle_beta   90.00
_cell.angle_gamma   90.00
#
_symmetry.space_group_name_H-M   'P 1'
#
loop_
_entity.id
_entity.type
_entity.pdbx_description
1 polymer ?
#
loop_
_entity_poly.entity_id
_entity_poly.type
_entity_poly.pdbx_seq_one_letter_code
_entity_poly.pdbx_strand_id
1 'polypeptide(L)' 'MNFITIDTRGFQDLIFEIRRIGNNINQIARAVNQSHILSLQQVKELQHGIAELEKQLQ' A
#
# COMPACT_ATOMS: atom_id res chain seq x y z
N MET A 1 -2.28 37.42 14.95
CA MET A 1 -1.80 36.03 14.84
C MET A 1 -1.60 35.74 13.36
N ASN A 2 -0.40 35.37 12.91
CA ASN A 2 -0.18 34.99 11.51
C ASN A 2 -0.35 33.47 11.41
N PHE A 3 -1.30 33.00 10.59
CA PHE A 3 -1.56 31.58 10.42
C PHE A 3 -0.85 31.07 9.17
N ILE A 4 -0.07 30.01 9.31
CA ILE A 4 0.52 29.29 8.18
C ILE A 4 -0.35 28.05 7.94
N THR A 5 -0.94 27.97 6.76
CA THR A 5 -1.68 26.78 6.33
C THR A 5 -0.74 25.87 5.54
N ILE A 6 -0.53 24.65 6.03
CA ILE A 6 0.26 23.63 5.35
C ILE A 6 -0.72 22.63 4.71
N ASP A 7 -0.53 22.35 3.42
CA ASP A 7 -1.29 21.31 2.73
C ASP A 7 -0.73 19.93 3.06
N THR A 8 -1.56 19.07 3.65
CA THR A 8 -1.18 17.70 4.03
C THR A 8 -1.88 16.62 3.21
N ARG A 9 -2.59 16.98 2.12
CA ARG A 9 -3.36 16.01 1.33
C ARG A 9 -2.50 14.87 0.78
N GLY A 10 -1.29 15.17 0.31
CA GLY A 10 -0.35 14.13 -0.17
C GLY A 10 0.05 13.11 0.91
N PHE A 11 0.05 13.48 2.19
CA PHE A 11 0.29 12.52 3.27
C PHE A 11 -0.88 11.55 3.46
N GLN A 12 -2.11 11.97 3.18
CA GLN A 12 -3.28 11.08 3.28
C GLN A 12 -3.22 9.99 2.21
N ASP A 13 -2.86 10.36 0.99
CA ASP A 13 -2.70 9.42 -0.12
C ASP A 13 -1.53 8.44 0.16
N LEU A 14 -0.42 8.94 0.69
CA LEU A 14 0.71 8.10 1.11
C LEU A 14 0.30 7.08 2.19
N ILE A 15 -0.44 7.53 3.22
CA ILE A 15 -0.93 6.66 4.29
C ILE A 15 -1.89 5.59 3.73
N PHE A 16 -2.74 5.97 2.77
CA PHE A 16 -3.65 5.04 2.11
C PHE A 16 -2.89 3.92 1.40
N GLU A 17 -1.87 4.28 0.61
CA GLU A 17 -1.08 3.31 -0.14
C GLU A 17 -0.32 2.34 0.76
N ILE A 18 0.31 2.84 1.82
CA ILE A 18 1.01 1.99 2.80
C ILE A 18 0.04 1.00 3.46
N ARG A 19 -1.17 1.45 3.84
CA ARG A 19 -2.20 0.56 4.42
C ARG A 19 -2.64 -0.51 3.44
N ARG A 20 -2.84 -0.16 2.17
CA ARG A 20 -3.24 -1.09 1.12
C ARG A 20 -2.18 -2.17 0.90
N ILE A 21 -0.91 -1.78 0.81
CA ILE A 21 0.23 -2.72 0.70
C ILE A 21 0.28 -3.66 1.90
N GLY A 22 0.17 -3.12 3.13
CA GLY A 22 0.15 -3.94 4.34
C GLY A 22 -1.01 -4.95 4.37
N ASN A 23 -2.19 -4.55 3.89
CA ASN A 23 -3.35 -5.44 3.77
C ASN A 23 -3.10 -6.57 2.75
N ASN A 24 -2.50 -6.27 1.60
CA ASN A 24 -2.16 -7.27 0.59
C ASN A 24 -1.17 -8.30 1.15
N ILE A 25 -0.14 -7.84 1.86
CA ILE A 25 0.84 -8.72 2.54
C ILE A 25 0.12 -9.65 3.54
N ASN A 26 -0.78 -9.11 4.36
CA ASN A 26 -1.53 -9.90 5.34
C ASN A 26 -2.44 -10.95 4.67
N GLN A 27 -3.07 -10.62 3.55
CA GLN A 27 -3.90 -11.56 2.79
C GLN A 27 -3.06 -12.67 2.17
N ILE A 28 -1.91 -12.34 1.59
CA ILE A 28 -0.95 -13.32 1.07
C ILE A 28 -0.51 -14.26 2.18
N ALA A 29 -0.06 -13.73 3.32
CA ALA A 29 0.41 -14.53 4.44
C ALA A 29 -0.68 -15.51 4.94
N ARG A 30 -1.94 -15.04 5.08
CA ARG A 30 -3.05 -15.91 5.46
C ARG A 30 -3.32 -17.00 4.43
N ALA A 31 -3.36 -16.65 3.15
CA ALA A 31 -3.61 -17.60 2.07
C ALA A 31 -2.51 -18.66 1.97
N VAL A 32 -1.24 -18.24 2.04
CA VAL A 32 -0.08 -19.15 2.03
C VAL A 32 -0.07 -20.04 3.26
N ASN A 33 -0.33 -19.50 4.45
CA ASN A 33 -0.38 -20.32 5.68
C ASN A 33 -1.50 -21.37 5.65
N GLN A 34 -2.61 -21.10 4.96
CA GLN A 34 -3.73 -22.04 4.84
C GLN A 34 -3.52 -23.06 3.72
N SER A 35 -3.05 -22.62 2.55
CA SER A 35 -3.01 -23.43 1.33
C SER A 35 -1.63 -23.96 0.99
N HIS A 36 -0.57 -23.41 1.57
CA HIS A 36 0.84 -23.60 1.19
C HIS A 36 1.13 -23.21 -0.28
N ILE A 37 0.25 -22.42 -0.91
CA ILE A 37 0.36 -21.98 -2.30
C ILE A 37 0.41 -20.45 -2.34
N LEU A 38 1.33 -19.92 -3.14
CA LEU A 38 1.39 -18.50 -3.49
C LEU A 38 0.80 -18.29 -4.89
N SER A 39 -0.25 -17.47 -4.98
CA SER A 39 -0.85 -17.14 -6.27
C SER A 39 -0.10 -16.00 -6.97
N LEU A 40 0.16 -16.17 -8.27
CA LEU A 40 0.74 -15.12 -9.12
C LEU A 40 -0.12 -13.85 -9.12
N GLN A 41 -1.44 -13.97 -8.98
CA GLN A 41 -2.33 -12.81 -8.94
C GLN A 41 -2.06 -11.95 -7.72
N GLN A 42 -1.87 -12.57 -6.54
CA GLN A 42 -1.59 -11.83 -5.31
C GLN A 42 -0.23 -11.11 -5.38
N VAL A 43 0.76 -11.72 -6.02
CA VAL A 43 2.06 -11.08 -6.27
C VAL A 43 1.90 -9.85 -7.17
N LYS A 44 1.12 -9.96 -8.25
CA LYS A 44 0.85 -8.83 -9.17
C LYS A 44 0.13 -7.68 -8.46
N GLU A 45 -0.84 -7.98 -7.59
CA GLU A 45 -1.56 -6.96 -6.82
C GLU A 45 -0.64 -6.24 -5.82
N LEU A 46 0.27 -6.97 -5.18
CA LEU A 46 1.29 -6.36 -4.32
C LEU A 46 2.26 -5.46 -5.11
N GLN A 47 2.74 -5.94 -6.27
CA GLN A 47 3.61 -5.16 -7.15
C GLN A 47 2.94 -3.88 -7.65
N HIS A 48 1.65 -3.96 -8.01
CA HIS A 48 0.87 -2.79 -8.39
C HIS A 48 0.77 -1.79 -7.22
N GLY A 49 0.51 -2.30 -6.01
CA GLY A 49 0.51 -1.50 -4.78
C GLY A 49 1.78 -0.69 -4.59
N ILE A 50 2.93 -1.35 -4.72
CA ILE A 50 4.24 -0.72 -4.57
C ILE A 50 4.50 0.32 -5.66
N ALA A 51 4.15 0.03 -6.92
CA ALA A 51 4.34 0.97 -8.02
C ALA A 51 3.49 2.25 -7.87
N GLU A 52 2.29 2.16 -7.28
CA GLU A 52 1.48 3.35 -6.98
C GLU A 52 2.07 4.16 -5.82
N LEU A 53 2.60 3.49 -4.79
CA LEU A 53 3.36 4.15 -3.73
C LEU A 53 4.59 4.90 -4.28
N GLU A 54 5.37 4.29 -5.17
CA GLU A 54 6.55 4.92 -5.77
C GLU A 54 6.20 6.19 -6.55
N LYS A 55 5.08 6.22 -7.28
CA LYS A 55 4.61 7.41 -8.00
C LYS A 55 4.27 8.57 -7.07
N GLN A 56 3.86 8.29 -5.84
CA GLN A 56 3.52 9.32 -4.86
C GLN A 56 4.74 9.94 -4.17
N LEU A 57 5.89 9.28 -4.26
CA LEU A 57 7.15 9.72 -3.65
C LEU A 57 8.05 10.53 -4.61
N GLN A 58 7.69 10.59 -5.90
CA GLN A 58 8.39 11.35 -6.95
C GLN A 58 7.73 12.71 -7.19
#